data_AF-A0A9D8GDA6-F1
#
_entry.id   AF-A0A9D8GDA6-F1
#
_cell.length_a   1.000
_cell.length_b   1.000
_cell.length_c   1.000
_cell.angle_alpha   90.00
_cell.angle_beta   90.00
_cell.angle_gamma   90.00
#
_symmetry.space_group_name_H-M   'P 1'
#
loop_
_entity.id
_entity.type
_entity.pdbx_description
1 polymer ?
#
loop_
_entity_poly.entity_id
_entity_poly.type
_entity_poly.pdbx_seq_one_letter_code
_entity_poly.pdbx_strand_id
1 'polypeptide(L)'
;MSSMNHPPVQKALNMLRAMSADEIEQQFAFERERALLIEQMELHAARAEGEAAGIHKGKALGLEEGEAAGILKGEAAGLQMALTRLIASGMPVDQARQILGLDECDKEP
;
A
#
# COMPACT_ATOMS: atom_id res chain seq x y z
N MET A 1 17.08 -15.25 -65.81
CA MET A 1 17.46 -14.60 -64.54
C MET A 1 18.83 -13.97 -64.73
N SER A 2 18.89 -12.75 -65.27
CA SER A 2 20.18 -12.10 -65.56
C SER A 2 20.88 -11.82 -64.24
N SER A 3 22.05 -12.43 -64.03
CA SER A 3 22.93 -12.06 -62.92
C SER A 3 23.27 -10.57 -63.07
N MET A 4 22.83 -9.74 -62.13
CA MET A 4 23.20 -8.32 -62.08
C MET A 4 24.68 -8.20 -61.69
N ASN A 5 25.56 -8.61 -62.61
CA ASN A 5 27.02 -8.59 -62.50
C ASN A 5 27.60 -7.22 -62.88
N HIS A 6 26.88 -6.14 -62.55
CA HIS A 6 27.41 -4.79 -62.74
C HIS A 6 28.13 -4.37 -61.46
N PRO A 7 29.46 -4.19 -61.46
CA PRO A 7 30.25 -4.02 -60.23
C PRO A 7 29.79 -2.84 -59.34
N PRO A 8 29.40 -1.67 -59.90
CA PRO A 8 28.79 -0.59 -59.12
C PRO A 8 27.51 -0.97 -58.36
N VAL A 9 26.66 -1.83 -58.94
CA VAL A 9 25.40 -2.25 -58.31
C VAL A 9 25.67 -3.22 -57.15
N GLN A 10 26.65 -4.11 -57.30
CA GLN A 10 27.08 -5.00 -56.21
C GLN A 10 27.72 -4.19 -55.05
N LYS A 11 28.51 -3.17 -55.38
CA LYS A 11 29.09 -2.28 -54.37
C LYS A 11 28.01 -1.52 -53.59
N ALA A 12 26.99 -0.99 -54.27
CA ALA A 12 25.86 -0.33 -53.62
C ALA A 12 25.04 -1.29 -52.73
N LEU A 13 24.80 -2.53 -53.19
CA LEU A 13 24.11 -3.55 -52.41
C LEU A 13 24.88 -3.95 -51.14
N ASN A 14 26.20 -4.08 -51.22
CA ASN A 14 27.03 -4.38 -50.05
C ASN A 14 27.04 -3.22 -49.05
N MET A 15 27.05 -1.98 -49.53
CA MET A 15 27.00 -0.79 -48.67
C MET A 15 25.65 -0.65 -47.98
N LEU A 16 24.54 -0.91 -48.69
CA LEU A 16 23.20 -0.99 -48.12
C LEU A 16 23.08 -2.10 -47.08
N ARG A 17 23.67 -3.27 -47.33
CA ARG A 17 23.68 -4.37 -46.33
C ARG A 17 24.43 -3.99 -45.07
N ALA A 18 25.59 -3.35 -45.22
CA ALA A 18 26.38 -2.87 -44.08
C ALA A 18 25.59 -1.81 -43.27
N MET A 19 25.05 -0.79 -43.94
CA MET A 19 24.22 0.22 -43.28
C MET A 19 22.95 -0.38 -42.65
N SER A 20 22.32 -1.36 -43.29
CA SER A 20 21.13 -2.03 -42.74
C SER A 20 21.48 -2.89 -41.51
N ALA A 21 22.68 -3.48 -41.47
CA ALA A 21 23.13 -4.21 -40.28
C ALA A 21 23.31 -3.25 -39.11
N ASP A 22 23.92 -2.08 -39.34
CA ASP A 22 24.08 -1.03 -38.34
C ASP A 22 22.73 -0.46 -37.86
N GLU A 23 21.77 -0.24 -38.76
CA GLU A 23 20.41 0.21 -38.41
C GLU A 23 19.64 -0.84 -37.59
N ILE A 24 19.78 -2.12 -37.93
CA ILE A 24 19.16 -3.22 -37.17
C ILE A 24 19.76 -3.30 -35.76
N GLU A 25 21.08 -3.14 -35.61
CA GLU A 25 21.73 -3.10 -34.30
C GLU A 25 21.25 -1.91 -33.45
N GLN A 26 21.08 -0.74 -34.05
CA GLN A 26 20.51 0.43 -33.38
C GLN A 26 19.06 0.19 -32.95
N GLN A 27 18.25 -0.43 -33.80
CA GLN A 27 16.87 -0.80 -33.47
C GLN A 27 16.82 -1.77 -32.30
N PHE A 28 17.64 -2.83 -32.31
CA PHE A 28 17.71 -3.76 -31.19
C PHE A 28 18.18 -3.11 -29.90
N ALA A 29 19.15 -2.18 -29.96
CA ALA A 29 19.59 -1.42 -28.81
C ALA A 29 18.46 -0.55 -28.23
N PHE A 30 17.71 0.14 -29.09
CA PHE A 30 16.55 0.94 -28.71
C PHE A 30 15.42 0.10 -28.12
N GLU A 31 15.10 -1.04 -28.71
CA GLU A 31 14.09 -1.96 -28.20
C GLU A 31 14.48 -2.51 -26.83
N ARG A 32 15.76 -2.85 -26.63
CA ARG A 32 16.27 -3.25 -25.33
C ARG A 32 16.13 -2.15 -24.29
N GLU A 33 16.50 -0.92 -24.63
CA GLU A 33 16.34 0.23 -23.72
C GLU A 33 14.87 0.46 -23.37
N ARG A 34 13.97 0.38 -24.35
CA ARG A 34 12.53 0.46 -24.12
C ARG A 34 12.02 -0.66 -23.21
N ALA A 35 12.45 -1.90 -23.42
CA ALA A 35 12.07 -3.02 -22.57
C ALA A 35 12.49 -2.78 -21.12
N LEU A 36 13.73 -2.33 -20.89
CA LEU A 36 14.22 -1.99 -19.56
C LEU A 36 13.41 -0.87 -18.90
N LEU A 37 13.03 0.17 -19.65
CA LEU A 37 12.18 1.25 -19.14
C LEU A 37 10.80 0.73 -18.75
N ILE A 38 10.19 -0.13 -19.57
CA ILE A 38 8.89 -0.73 -19.25
C ILE A 38 8.99 -1.56 -17.97
N GLU A 39 10.00 -2.43 -17.85
CA GLU A 39 10.21 -3.22 -16.63
C GLU A 39 10.39 -2.33 -15.39
N GLN A 40 11.18 -1.25 -15.50
CA GLN A 40 11.34 -0.29 -14.41
C GLN A 40 10.03 0.40 -14.04
N MET A 41 9.24 0.81 -15.04
CA MET A 41 7.94 1.44 -14.82
C MET A 41 6.97 0.48 -14.13
N GLU A 42 6.94 -0.79 -14.54
CA GLU A 42 6.11 -1.83 -13.92
C GLU A 42 6.50 -2.06 -12.45
N LEU A 43 7.80 -2.15 -12.16
CA LEU A 43 8.30 -2.27 -10.78
C LEU A 43 7.92 -1.04 -9.93
N HIS A 44 8.03 0.16 -10.50
CA HIS A 44 7.62 1.39 -9.83
C HIS A 44 6.11 1.41 -9.54
N ALA A 45 5.29 1.01 -10.51
CA ALA A 45 3.84 0.93 -10.33
C ALA A 45 3.47 -0.08 -9.24
N ALA A 46 4.02 -1.30 -9.29
CA ALA A 46 3.77 -2.34 -8.29
C ALA A 46 4.16 -1.89 -6.87
N ARG A 47 5.29 -1.16 -6.74
CA ARG A 47 5.72 -0.60 -5.45
C ARG A 47 4.75 0.47 -4.95
N ALA A 48 4.32 1.39 -5.82
CA ALA A 48 3.38 2.45 -5.45
C ALA A 48 2.03 1.89 -5.01
N GLU A 49 1.52 0.87 -5.72
CA GLU A 49 0.29 0.15 -5.34
C GLU A 49 0.46 -0.56 -4.00
N GLY A 50 1.58 -1.23 -3.78
CA GLY A 50 1.90 -1.90 -2.52
C GLY A 50 1.96 -0.93 -1.33
N GLU A 51 2.62 0.21 -1.49
CA GLU A 51 2.69 1.26 -0.46
C GLU A 51 1.30 1.86 -0.17
N ALA A 52 0.52 2.16 -1.20
CA ALA A 52 -0.84 2.68 -1.04
C ALA A 52 -1.75 1.69 -0.31
N ALA A 53 -1.72 0.40 -0.69
CA ALA A 53 -2.47 -0.65 -0.04
C ALA A 53 -2.03 -0.85 1.42
N GLY A 54 -0.72 -0.79 1.69
CA GLY A 54 -0.17 -0.86 3.04
C GLY A 54 -0.65 0.28 3.94
N ILE A 55 -0.60 1.52 3.44
CA ILE A 55 -1.09 2.70 4.17
C ILE A 55 -2.59 2.59 4.43
N HIS A 56 -3.39 2.18 3.44
CA HIS A 56 -4.83 2.07 3.60
C HIS A 56 -5.22 1.01 4.64
N LYS A 57 -4.60 -0.19 4.57
CA LYS A 57 -4.83 -1.25 5.55
C LYS A 57 -4.37 -0.85 6.95
N GLY A 58 -3.18 -0.26 7.06
CA GLY A 58 -2.63 0.18 8.35
C GLY A 58 -3.48 1.26 9.01
N LYS A 59 -3.98 2.23 8.23
CA LYS A 59 -4.90 3.26 8.75
C LYS A 59 -6.25 2.69 9.18
N ALA A 60 -6.84 1.80 8.39
CA ALA A 60 -8.14 1.20 8.72
C ALA A 60 -8.06 0.40 10.03
N LEU A 61 -7.07 -0.51 10.14
CA LEU A 61 -6.87 -1.30 11.36
C LEU A 61 -6.52 -0.41 12.56
N GLY A 62 -5.60 0.54 12.38
CA GLY A 62 -5.18 1.43 13.46
C GLY A 62 -6.29 2.34 13.98
N LEU A 63 -7.21 2.78 13.10
CA LEU A 63 -8.39 3.53 13.51
C LEU A 63 -9.39 2.65 14.26
N GLU A 64 -9.70 1.46 13.74
CA GLU A 64 -10.65 0.55 14.38
C GLU A 64 -10.17 0.11 15.78
N GLU A 65 -8.91 -0.32 15.89
CA GLU A 65 -8.31 -0.69 17.18
C GLU A 65 -8.20 0.52 18.12
N GLY A 66 -7.82 1.68 17.58
CA GLY A 66 -7.68 2.92 18.34
C GLY A 66 -9.01 3.44 18.89
N GLU A 67 -10.07 3.40 18.08
CA GLU A 67 -11.42 3.80 18.47
C GLU A 67 -12.00 2.84 19.50
N ALA A 68 -11.93 1.52 19.27
CA ALA A 68 -12.41 0.54 20.23
C ALA A 68 -11.69 0.65 21.58
N ALA A 69 -10.36 0.76 21.58
CA ALA A 69 -9.58 0.96 22.80
C ALA A 69 -9.87 2.32 23.47
N GLY A 70 -10.11 3.36 22.67
CA GLY A 70 -10.47 4.69 23.15
C GLY A 70 -11.84 4.72 23.84
N ILE A 71 -12.85 4.07 23.24
CA ILE A 71 -14.19 3.95 23.79
C ILE A 71 -14.14 3.19 25.13
N LEU A 72 -13.51 2.01 25.17
CA LEU A 72 -13.41 1.21 26.39
C LEU A 72 -12.69 1.96 27.52
N LYS A 73 -11.57 2.62 27.21
CA LYS A 73 -10.85 3.45 28.20
C LYS A 73 -11.69 4.65 28.66
N GLY A 74 -12.40 5.29 27.74
CA GLY A 74 -13.28 6.42 28.02
C GLY A 74 -14.45 6.05 28.91
N GLU A 75 -15.11 4.93 28.63
CA GLU A 75 -16.21 4.39 29.44
C GLU A 75 -15.72 4.02 30.85
N ALA A 76 -14.61 3.29 30.96
CA ALA A 76 -14.03 2.94 32.26
C ALA A 76 -13.64 4.19 33.07
N ALA A 77 -12.99 5.17 32.44
CA ALA A 77 -12.63 6.43 33.09
C ALA A 77 -13.88 7.23 33.49
N GLY A 78 -14.90 7.27 32.65
CA GLY A 78 -16.18 7.93 32.91
C GLY A 78 -16.91 7.30 34.11
N LEU A 79 -16.96 5.98 34.18
CA LEU A 79 -17.55 5.24 35.31
C LEU A 79 -16.77 5.51 36.61
N GLN A 80 -15.44 5.53 36.57
CA GLN A 80 -14.62 5.88 37.73
C GLN A 80 -14.86 7.33 38.20
N MET A 81 -14.95 8.28 37.26
CA MET A 81 -15.27 9.67 37.58
C MET A 81 -16.69 9.82 38.15
N ALA A 82 -17.65 9.07 37.63
CA ALA A 82 -19.02 9.07 38.14
C ALA A 82 -19.07 8.50 39.57
N LEU A 83 -18.41 7.35 39.80
CA LEU A 83 -18.34 6.72 41.11
C LEU A 83 -17.71 7.66 42.16
N THR A 84 -16.57 8.26 41.83
CA THR A 84 -15.87 9.20 42.73
C THR A 84 -16.73 10.43 43.06
N ARG A 85 -17.47 10.98 42.09
CA ARG A 85 -18.40 12.08 42.32
C ARG A 85 -19.58 11.68 43.21
N LEU A 86 -20.15 10.50 43.00
CA LEU A 86 -21.25 9.98 43.83
C LEU A 86 -20.80 9.77 45.27
N ILE A 87 -19.62 9.18 45.48
CA ILE A 87 -19.03 9.02 46.82
C ILE A 87 -18.78 10.39 47.47
N ALA A 88 -18.23 11.34 46.71
CA ALA A 88 -18.01 12.70 47.21
C ALA A 88 -19.31 13.44 47.57
N SER A 89 -20.44 13.08 46.95
CA SER A 89 -21.76 13.61 47.30
C SER A 89 -22.36 13.02 48.59
N GLY A 90 -21.63 12.12 49.26
CA GLY A 90 -22.06 11.48 50.51
C GLY A 90 -22.85 10.18 50.30
N MET A 91 -22.89 9.66 49.08
CA MET A 91 -23.54 8.38 48.78
C MET A 91 -22.62 7.21 49.18
N PRO A 92 -23.15 6.16 49.83
CA PRO A 92 -22.36 4.96 50.13
C PRO A 92 -21.93 4.25 48.84
N VAL A 93 -20.74 3.65 48.88
CA VAL A 93 -20.09 3.02 47.72
C VAL A 93 -20.98 1.95 47.08
N ASP A 94 -21.65 1.14 47.89
CA ASP A 94 -22.51 0.05 47.41
C ASP A 94 -23.70 0.58 46.60
N GLN A 95 -24.32 1.67 47.06
CA GLN A 95 -25.43 2.30 46.35
C GLN A 95 -24.97 2.99 45.07
N ALA A 96 -23.78 3.60 45.07
CA ALA A 96 -23.20 4.21 43.88
C ALA A 96 -22.84 3.17 42.80
N ARG A 97 -22.33 1.99 43.20
CA ARG A 97 -22.08 0.86 42.29
C ARG A 97 -23.36 0.31 41.70
N GLN A 98 -24.41 0.19 42.51
CA GLN A 98 -25.72 -0.28 42.07
C GLN A 98 -26.36 0.65 41.03
N ILE A 99 -26.26 1.97 41.24
CA ILE A 99 -26.73 2.98 40.27
C ILE A 99 -25.94 2.94 38.97
N LEU A 100 -24.63 2.69 39.04
CA LEU A 100 -23.76 2.59 37.88
C LEU A 100 -23.77 1.20 37.22
N GLY A 101 -24.55 0.25 37.74
CA GLY A 101 -24.66 -1.11 37.18
C GLY A 101 -23.38 -1.95 37.34
N LEU A 102 -22.52 -1.62 38.30
CA LEU A 102 -21.23 -2.28 38.52
C LEU A 102 -21.32 -3.58 39.35
N ASP A 103 -22.51 -3.91 39.89
CA ASP A 103 -22.71 -5.03 40.81
C ASP A 103 -22.97 -6.39 40.12
N GLU A 104 -23.28 -6.41 38.83
CA GLU A 104 -23.63 -7.66 38.11
C GLU A 104 -22.45 -8.30 37.36
N CYS A 105 -21.23 -7.73 37.43
CA CYS A 105 -20.08 -8.20 36.64
C CYS A 105 -19.34 -9.42 37.23
N ASP A 106 -19.61 -9.82 38.47
CA ASP A 106 -18.94 -10.96 39.13
C ASP A 106 -19.63 -12.33 38.88
N LYS A 107 -20.67 -12.37 38.05
CA LYS A 107 -21.30 -13.64 37.63
C LYS A 107 -20.79 -14.05 36.26
N GLU A 108 -19.57 -14.60 36.23
CA GLU A 108 -19.11 -15.40 35.09
C GLU A 108 -19.97 -16.69 34.97
N PRO A 109 -20.25 -17.18 33.74
CA PRO A 109 -20.95 -18.46 33.51
C PRO A 109 -20.13 -19.69 33.92
#